data_AF-A0A920NKZ9-F1
#
_entry.id   AF-A0A920NKZ9-F1
#
_cell.length_a   1.000
_cell.length_b   1.000
_cell.length_c   1.000
_cell.angle_alpha   90.00
_cell.angle_beta   90.00
_cell.angle_gamma   90.00
#
_symmetry.space_group_name_H-M   'P 1'
#
loop_
_entity.id
_entity.type
_entity.pdbx_description
1 polymer ?
#
loop_
_entity_poly.entity_id
_entity_poly.type
_entity_poly.pdbx_seq_one_letter_code
_entity_poly.pdbx_strand_id
1 'polypeptide(L)'
;MGTIRLGKRTENRSPIIKDFVPLFDFDNLVFGGWELTGKLIRDCLRNGVLEKTLIDSVRKPLEDYTVMKGVFDKKYVKKLDGDWVKNGKNKMDLAKQIMDDFYSFNSENNVTIM
;
A
#
# COMPACT_ATOMS: atom_id res chain seq x y z
N MET A 1 -9.19 -18.67 -3.62
CA MET A 1 -9.69 -17.60 -4.52
C MET A 1 -11.16 -17.80 -4.81
N GLY A 2 -11.90 -16.72 -5.05
CA GLY A 2 -13.33 -16.77 -5.31
C GLY A 2 -13.68 -17.28 -6.71
N THR A 3 -14.82 -17.96 -6.82
CA THR A 3 -15.43 -18.45 -8.07
C THR A 3 -16.78 -17.78 -8.29
N ILE A 4 -17.23 -17.68 -9.55
CA ILE A 4 -18.57 -17.19 -9.90
C ILE A 4 -19.41 -18.33 -10.49
N ARG A 5 -20.60 -18.60 -9.94
CA ARG A 5 -21.52 -19.58 -10.53
C ARG A 5 -22.26 -18.94 -11.69
N LEU A 6 -22.18 -19.57 -12.86
CA LEU A 6 -22.86 -19.14 -14.08
C LEU A 6 -23.98 -20.13 -14.43
N GLY A 7 -25.10 -19.61 -14.94
CA GLY A 7 -26.21 -20.45 -15.43
C GLY A 7 -26.96 -21.23 -14.34
N LYS A 8 -27.61 -22.33 -14.76
CA LYS A 8 -28.37 -23.21 -13.87
C LYS A 8 -27.45 -24.03 -12.97
N ARG A 9 -27.96 -24.47 -11.81
CA ARG A 9 -27.17 -25.29 -10.87
C ARG A 9 -26.71 -26.62 -11.47
N THR A 10 -27.49 -27.20 -12.37
CA THR A 10 -27.20 -28.47 -13.04
C THR A 10 -26.05 -28.40 -14.04
N GLU A 11 -25.66 -27.19 -14.47
CA GLU A 11 -24.59 -27.00 -15.46
C GLU A 11 -23.19 -27.07 -14.83
N ASN A 12 -23.07 -27.01 -13.49
CA ASN A 12 -21.80 -27.06 -12.76
C ASN A 12 -20.72 -26.08 -13.28
N ARG A 13 -21.14 -24.92 -13.79
CA ARG A 13 -20.25 -23.88 -14.33
C ARG A 13 -19.87 -22.89 -13.24
N SER A 14 -18.68 -23.06 -12.66
CA SER A 14 -18.15 -22.20 -11.60
C SER A 14 -16.67 -21.84 -11.83
N PRO A 15 -16.32 -21.06 -12.86
CA PRO A 15 -14.94 -20.64 -13.10
C PRO A 15 -14.40 -19.75 -11.97
N ILE A 16 -13.07 -19.68 -11.87
CA ILE A 16 -12.39 -18.70 -11.03
C ILE A 16 -12.63 -17.30 -11.61
N ILE A 17 -12.93 -16.31 -10.77
CA ILE A 17 -13.33 -14.97 -11.23
C ILE A 17 -12.25 -14.33 -12.12
N LYS A 18 -10.97 -14.44 -11.74
CA LYS A 18 -9.86 -13.87 -12.50
C LYS A 18 -9.67 -14.47 -13.91
N ASP A 19 -10.18 -15.69 -14.13
CA ASP A 19 -10.10 -16.35 -15.44
C ASP A 19 -11.34 -16.03 -16.28
N PHE A 20 -12.37 -15.41 -15.69
CA PHE A 20 -13.65 -15.11 -16.34
C PHE A 20 -13.77 -13.65 -16.81
N VAL A 21 -13.20 -12.69 -16.05
CA VAL A 21 -13.18 -11.26 -16.42
C VAL A 21 -11.75 -10.74 -16.44
N PRO A 22 -11.43 -9.73 -17.27
CA PRO A 22 -10.08 -9.19 -17.34
C PRO A 22 -9.76 -8.43 -16.04
N LEU A 23 -9.03 -9.08 -15.14
CA LEU A 23 -8.48 -8.48 -13.93
C LEU A 23 -6.96 -8.36 -14.07
N PHE A 24 -6.40 -7.28 -13.51
CA PHE A 24 -4.95 -7.15 -13.38
C PHE A 24 -4.41 -8.21 -12.41
N ASP A 25 -3.28 -8.81 -12.78
CA ASP A 25 -2.52 -9.68 -11.87
C ASP A 25 -1.71 -8.84 -10.88
N PHE A 26 -1.31 -9.45 -9.77
CA PHE A 26 -0.50 -8.82 -8.73
C PHE A 26 0.83 -8.28 -9.25
N ASP A 27 1.40 -8.92 -10.28
CA ASP A 27 2.64 -8.46 -10.94
C ASP A 27 2.50 -7.09 -11.63
N ASN A 28 1.27 -6.60 -11.81
CA ASN A 28 1.00 -5.27 -12.37
C ASN A 28 0.83 -4.20 -11.28
N LEU A 29 0.93 -4.57 -10.00
CA LEU A 29 0.80 -3.62 -8.90
C LEU A 29 2.15 -2.99 -8.57
N VAL A 30 2.17 -1.66 -8.54
CA VAL A 30 3.27 -0.90 -7.96
C VAL A 30 2.78 -0.32 -6.65
N PHE A 31 3.47 -0.65 -5.56
CA PHE A 31 3.11 -0.14 -4.25
C PHE A 31 3.76 1.24 -4.05
N GLY A 32 3.05 2.11 -3.35
CA GLY A 32 3.50 3.42 -2.85
C GLY A 32 2.77 3.71 -1.54
N GLY A 33 3.34 4.53 -0.64
CA GLY A 33 2.63 4.89 0.58
C GLY A 33 3.34 5.87 1.50
N TRP A 34 2.60 6.31 2.52
CA TRP A 34 3.08 7.19 3.58
C TRP A 34 3.19 6.44 4.90
N GLU A 35 4.24 6.77 5.65
CA GLU A 35 4.48 6.22 6.99
C GLU A 35 4.94 7.33 7.93
N LEU A 36 4.72 7.14 9.24
CA LEU A 36 5.06 8.08 10.29
C LEU A 36 6.41 7.77 10.96
N THR A 37 6.95 6.57 10.79
CA THR A 37 8.22 6.10 11.35
C THR A 37 9.35 5.97 10.31
N GLY A 38 8.99 5.97 9.02
CA GLY A 38 9.91 5.88 7.88
C GLY A 38 10.58 4.52 7.65
N LYS A 39 10.32 3.48 8.48
CA LYS A 39 11.03 2.19 8.39
C LYS A 39 10.10 0.98 8.42
N LEU A 40 9.77 0.45 7.24
CA LEU A 40 8.87 -0.69 7.07
C LEU A 40 9.34 -1.97 7.78
N ILE A 41 10.61 -2.35 7.66
CA ILE A 41 11.12 -3.59 8.29
C ILE A 41 10.90 -3.60 9.80
N ARG A 42 11.11 -2.45 10.45
CA ARG A 42 10.90 -2.32 11.89
C ARG A 42 9.44 -2.60 12.23
N ASP A 43 8.52 -2.04 11.44
CA ASP A 43 7.08 -2.17 11.67
C ASP A 43 6.58 -3.58 11.35
N CYS A 44 7.09 -4.23 10.30
CA CYS A 44 6.80 -5.63 9.98
C CYS A 44 7.17 -6.56 11.15
N LEU A 45 8.40 -6.42 11.67
CA LEU A 45 8.87 -7.24 12.80
C LEU A 45 8.08 -6.96 14.09
N ARG A 46 7.72 -5.69 14.33
CA ARG A 46 6.95 -5.29 15.51
C ARG A 46 5.52 -5.85 15.50
N ASN A 47 4.87 -5.85 14.33
CA ASN A 47 3.47 -6.27 14.21
C ASN A 47 3.29 -7.78 14.35
N GLY A 48 4.32 -8.58 14.07
CA GLY A 48 4.33 -10.02 14.36
C GLY A 48 3.31 -10.84 13.57
N VAL A 49 2.84 -10.33 12.42
CA VAL A 49 1.87 -11.02 11.56
C VAL A 49 2.52 -12.18 10.80
N LEU A 50 3.75 -11.97 10.33
CA LEU A 50 4.53 -12.95 9.58
C LEU A 50 5.70 -13.46 10.41
N GLU A 51 6.10 -14.70 10.16
CA GLU A 51 7.29 -15.29 10.73
C GLU A 51 8.54 -14.48 10.36
N LYS A 52 9.45 -14.32 11.32
CA LYS A 52 10.69 -13.55 11.11
C LYS A 52 11.51 -14.10 9.95
N THR A 53 11.56 -15.43 9.79
CA THR A 53 12.30 -16.08 8.70
C THR A 53 11.75 -15.70 7.31
N LEU A 54 10.44 -15.49 7.19
CA LEU A 54 9.82 -15.03 5.96
C LEU A 54 10.12 -13.55 5.71
N ILE A 55 10.09 -12.70 6.75
CA ILE A 55 10.48 -11.29 6.61
C ILE A 55 11.96 -11.19 6.22
N ASP A 56 12.81 -12.02 6.81
CA ASP A 56 14.25 -12.05 6.52
C ASP A 56 14.53 -12.47 5.08
N SER A 57 13.73 -13.37 4.48
CA SER A 57 13.90 -13.79 3.09
C SER A 57 13.61 -12.67 2.07
N VAL A 58 12.80 -11.68 2.46
CA VAL A 58 12.47 -10.49 1.64
C VAL A 58 13.03 -9.20 2.25
N ARG A 59 14.02 -9.29 3.14
CA ARG A 59 14.52 -8.11 3.88
C ARG A 59 15.07 -7.04 2.94
N LYS A 60 15.96 -7.43 2.03
CA LYS A 60 16.61 -6.49 1.11
C LYS A 60 15.60 -5.64 0.32
N PRO A 61 14.62 -6.24 -0.40
CA PRO A 61 13.64 -5.43 -1.11
C PRO A 61 12.76 -4.57 -0.18
N LEU A 62 12.49 -5.00 1.06
CA LEU A 62 11.77 -4.18 2.03
C LEU A 62 12.58 -3.02 2.61
N GLU A 63 13.91 -3.15 2.71
CA GLU A 63 14.81 -2.07 3.14
C GLU A 63 15.09 -1.06 2.02
N ASP A 64 15.17 -1.53 0.78
CA ASP A 64 15.33 -0.68 -0.41
C ASP A 64 14.07 0.15 -0.68
N TYR A 65 12.91 -0.32 -0.20
CA TYR A 65 11.63 0.33 -0.39
C TYR A 65 11.45 1.51 0.58
N THR A 66 11.43 2.73 0.03
CA THR A 66 11.29 3.97 0.82
C THR A 66 9.85 4.46 0.82
N VAL A 67 9.32 4.71 2.00
CA VAL A 67 7.98 5.29 2.22
C VAL A 67 8.04 6.81 2.37
N MET A 68 7.01 7.49 1.87
CA MET A 68 6.89 8.94 1.94
C MET A 68 6.53 9.40 3.36
N LYS A 69 6.87 10.65 3.70
CA LYS A 69 6.51 11.23 5.00
C LYS A 69 5.01 11.45 5.11
N GLY A 70 4.38 10.95 6.18
CA GLY A 70 2.94 11.16 6.39
C GLY A 70 2.57 12.55 6.92
N VAL A 71 1.29 12.89 6.87
CA VAL A 71 0.71 14.04 7.59
C VAL A 71 0.19 13.54 8.93
N PHE A 72 0.59 14.18 10.04
CA PHE A 72 0.25 13.71 11.38
C PHE A 72 -0.25 14.82 12.30
N ASP A 73 -1.33 14.54 13.02
CA ASP A 73 -1.88 15.44 14.03
C ASP A 73 -2.45 14.61 15.21
N LYS A 74 -1.81 14.78 16.38
CA LYS A 74 -2.16 14.12 17.65
C LYS A 74 -3.60 14.38 18.09
N LYS A 75 -4.23 15.46 17.60
CA LYS A 75 -5.65 15.73 17.85
C LYS A 75 -6.53 14.59 17.37
N TYR A 76 -6.19 13.99 16.23
CA TYR A 76 -6.97 12.90 15.62
C TYR A 76 -6.46 11.53 16.04
N VAL A 77 -5.17 11.37 16.32
CA VAL A 77 -4.58 10.10 16.72
C VAL A 77 -3.64 10.28 17.93
N LYS A 78 -4.17 10.01 19.13
CA LYS A 78 -3.49 10.35 20.39
C LYS A 78 -2.37 9.38 20.79
N LYS A 79 -2.49 8.10 20.41
CA LYS A 79 -1.61 7.00 20.86
C LYS A 79 -0.43 6.69 19.92
N LEU A 80 -0.32 7.38 18.79
CA LEU A 80 0.81 7.22 17.87
C LEU A 80 1.73 8.42 17.96
N ASP A 81 3.01 8.20 17.72
CA ASP A 81 4.02 9.25 17.57
C ASP A 81 4.67 9.06 16.19
N GLY A 82 5.08 10.15 15.57
CA GLY A 82 5.69 10.14 14.25
C GLY A 82 6.83 11.14 14.17
N ASP A 83 8.00 10.66 13.74
CA ASP A 83 9.19 11.45 13.44
C ASP A 83 9.46 11.58 11.93
N TRP A 84 8.77 10.79 11.11
CA TRP A 84 8.78 10.82 9.66
C TRP A 84 7.56 11.56 9.09
N VAL A 85 7.38 12.82 9.48
CA VAL A 85 6.17 13.60 9.18
C VAL A 85 6.44 14.83 8.31
N LYS A 86 5.44 15.21 7.50
CA LYS A 86 5.42 16.45 6.72
C LYS A 86 5.18 17.65 7.61
N ASN A 87 5.76 18.79 7.22
CA ASN A 87 5.56 20.08 7.87
C ASN A 87 4.93 21.05 6.88
N GLY A 88 3.96 21.84 7.34
CA GLY A 88 3.25 22.80 6.51
C GLY A 88 2.55 23.85 7.35
N LYS A 89 2.34 25.04 6.78
CA LYS A 89 1.77 26.19 7.50
C LYS A 89 0.31 25.98 7.88
N ASN A 90 -0.42 25.21 7.08
CA ASN A 90 -1.82 24.90 7.27
C ASN A 90 -2.17 23.57 6.57
N LYS A 91 -3.41 23.11 6.75
CA LYS A 91 -3.87 21.83 6.18
C LYS A 91 -3.88 21.82 4.65
N MET A 92 -4.11 22.96 4.01
CA MET A 92 -4.10 23.05 2.54
C MET A 92 -2.68 22.91 1.99
N ASP A 93 -1.68 23.47 2.67
CA ASP A 93 -0.27 23.28 2.33
C ASP A 93 0.13 21.80 2.42
N LEU A 94 -0.24 21.13 3.52
CA LEU A 94 -0.01 19.69 3.69
C LEU A 94 -0.75 18.84 2.64
N ALA A 95 -1.98 19.22 2.27
CA ALA A 95 -2.73 18.54 1.22
C ALA A 95 -2.06 18.66 -0.15
N LYS A 96 -1.52 19.84 -0.49
CA LYS A 96 -0.73 20.03 -1.73
C LYS A 96 0.51 19.15 -1.75
N GLN A 97 1.24 19.07 -0.65
CA GLN A 97 2.40 18.17 -0.56
C GLN A 97 2.05 16.69 -0.76
N ILE A 98 0.85 16.26 -0.35
CA ILE A 98 0.37 14.90 -0.62
C ILE A 98 0.00 14.73 -2.11
N MET A 99 -0.62 15.74 -2.72
CA MET A 99 -0.89 15.72 -4.17
C MET A 99 0.42 15.64 -4.98
N ASP A 100 1.43 16.41 -4.60
CA ASP A 100 2.74 16.40 -5.25
C ASP A 100 3.43 15.03 -5.14
N ASP A 101 3.34 14.39 -3.97
CA ASP A 101 3.80 13.01 -3.76
C ASP A 101 3.12 12.04 -4.74
N PHE A 102 1.78 12.13 -4.89
CA PHE A 102 1.04 11.31 -5.85
C PHE A 102 1.50 11.51 -7.29
N TYR A 103 1.65 12.76 -7.73
CA TYR A 103 2.07 13.05 -9.10
C TYR A 103 3.51 12.58 -9.37
N SER A 104 4.41 12.78 -8.40
CA SER A 104 5.80 12.33 -8.50
C SER A 104 5.88 10.81 -8.56
N PHE A 105 5.18 10.11 -7.64
CA PHE A 105 5.11 8.66 -7.63
C PHE A 105 4.60 8.10 -8.96
N ASN A 106 3.54 8.69 -9.52
CA ASN A 106 2.97 8.23 -10.78
C ASN A 106 3.93 8.41 -11.95
N SER A 107 4.60 9.57 -12.01
CA SER A 107 5.61 9.87 -13.03
C SER A 107 6.81 8.93 -12.95
N GLU A 108 7.32 8.68 -11.74
CA GLU A 108 8.52 7.85 -11.53
C GLU A 108 8.26 6.37 -11.84
N ASN A 109 7.04 5.91 -11.57
CA ASN A 109 6.66 4.50 -11.74
C ASN A 109 5.88 4.23 -13.04
N ASN A 110 5.68 5.24 -13.89
CA ASN A 110 4.89 5.15 -15.12
C ASN A 110 3.49 4.56 -14.91
N VAL A 111 2.83 4.90 -13.80
CA VAL A 111 1.46 4.45 -13.50
C VAL A 111 0.46 5.55 -13.80
N THR A 112 -0.72 5.16 -14.30
CA THR A 112 -1.80 6.09 -14.64
C THR A 112 -2.77 6.21 -13.46
N ILE A 113 -3.26 7.41 -13.19
CA ILE A 113 -4.38 7.63 -12.28
C ILE A 113 -5.64 7.08 -12.96
N MET A 114 -6.25 6.04 -12.40
CA MET A 114 -7.65 5.70 -12.74
C MET A 114 -8.60 6.68 -12.06
#